data_AF-A0A1S9DR36-F1
#
_entry.id   AF-A0A1S9DR36-F1
#
_cell.length_a   1.000
_cell.length_b   1.000
_cell.length_c   1.000
_cell.angle_alpha   90.00
_cell.angle_beta   90.00
_cell.angle_gamma   90.00
#
_symmetry.space_group_name_H-M   'P 1'
#
loop_
_entity.id
_entity.type
_entity.pdbx_description
1 polymer ?
#
loop_
_entity_poly.entity_id
_entity_poly.type
_entity_poly.pdbx_seq_one_letter_code
_entity_poly.pdbx_strand_id
1 'polypeptide(L)'
;MGPRIVSNPSPHDPSIEDISKFQILTLFLSLARAGKVKAATPKVDKQEKPKTPKGRARKRIVYTRRFVNVTMTGGKRKMNANPSS
;
A
#
# COMPACT_ATOMS: atom_id res chain seq x y z
N MET A 1 -61.33 35.42 -4.85
CA MET A 1 -60.71 34.45 -5.78
C MET A 1 -59.20 34.54 -5.61
N GLY A 2 -58.62 33.66 -4.79
CA GLY A 2 -57.16 33.56 -4.64
C GLY A 2 -56.59 32.61 -5.70
N PRO A 3 -55.39 32.88 -6.25
CA PRO A 3 -54.79 32.01 -7.26
C PRO A 3 -54.40 30.66 -6.65
N ARG A 4 -54.80 29.56 -7.32
CA ARG A 4 -54.31 28.21 -6.97
C ARG A 4 -52.81 28.16 -7.24
N ILE A 5 -52.03 28.05 -6.17
CA ILE A 5 -50.62 27.69 -6.21
C ILE A 5 -50.55 26.27 -6.79
N VAL A 6 -49.98 26.11 -7.98
CA VAL A 6 -49.57 24.80 -8.48
C VAL A 6 -48.38 24.35 -7.64
N SER A 7 -48.57 23.35 -6.78
CA SER A 7 -47.49 22.69 -6.08
C SER A 7 -46.60 21.99 -7.10
N ASN A 8 -45.44 22.58 -7.39
CA ASN A 8 -44.37 21.88 -8.08
C ASN A 8 -44.09 20.55 -7.33
N PRO A 9 -43.96 19.41 -8.04
CA PRO A 9 -43.73 18.13 -7.39
C PRO A 9 -42.42 18.19 -6.61
N SER A 10 -42.48 17.72 -5.35
CA SER A 10 -41.34 17.56 -4.46
C SER A 10 -40.16 16.90 -5.18
N PRO A 11 -38.91 17.35 -4.97
CA PRO A 11 -37.74 16.68 -5.52
C PRO A 11 -37.79 15.22 -5.11
N HIS A 12 -37.70 14.33 -6.10
CA HIS A 12 -37.71 12.88 -5.95
C HIS A 12 -37.03 12.43 -4.66
N ASP A 13 -37.83 12.02 -3.68
CA ASP A 13 -37.36 11.09 -2.67
C ASP A 13 -36.83 9.89 -3.47
N PRO A 14 -35.51 9.58 -3.41
CA PRO A 14 -34.99 8.45 -4.14
C PRO A 14 -35.74 7.24 -3.62
N SER A 15 -36.44 6.55 -4.51
CA SER A 15 -37.13 5.32 -4.15
C SER A 15 -36.13 4.41 -3.46
N ILE A 16 -36.58 3.58 -2.50
CA ILE A 16 -35.68 2.68 -1.75
C ILE A 16 -34.81 1.86 -2.73
N GLU A 17 -35.31 1.58 -3.93
CA GLU A 17 -34.57 0.95 -5.01
C GLU A 17 -33.41 1.79 -5.56
N ASP A 18 -33.55 3.12 -5.71
CA ASP A 18 -32.50 4.01 -6.23
C ASP A 18 -31.35 4.19 -5.24
N ILE A 19 -31.67 4.26 -3.94
CA ILE A 19 -30.66 4.23 -2.87
C ILE A 19 -29.92 2.88 -2.88
N SER A 20 -30.66 1.78 -3.05
CA SER A 20 -30.06 0.44 -3.13
C SER A 20 -29.14 0.28 -4.35
N LYS A 21 -29.54 0.80 -5.53
CA LYS A 21 -28.74 0.78 -6.76
C LYS A 21 -27.48 1.64 -6.63
N PHE A 22 -27.58 2.82 -6.01
CA PHE A 22 -26.43 3.69 -5.72
C PHE A 22 -25.45 3.05 -4.72
N GLN A 23 -25.96 2.41 -3.66
CA GLN A 23 -25.16 1.69 -2.67
C GLN A 23 -24.45 0.47 -3.29
N ILE A 24 -25.14 -0.30 -4.14
CA ILE A 24 -24.57 -1.45 -4.86
C ILE A 24 -23.49 -1.00 -5.85
N LEU A 25 -23.71 0.07 -6.62
CA LEU A 25 -22.72 0.59 -7.57
C LEU A 25 -21.45 1.07 -6.85
N THR A 26 -21.61 1.74 -5.72
CA THR A 26 -20.49 2.24 -4.90
C THR A 26 -19.67 1.08 -4.30
N LEU A 27 -20.35 0.04 -3.80
CA LEU A 27 -19.70 -1.18 -3.30
C LEU A 27 -18.94 -1.91 -4.40
N PHE A 28 -19.56 -2.07 -5.57
CA PHE A 28 -18.94 -2.74 -6.72
C PHE A 28 -17.69 -2.01 -7.22
N LEU A 29 -17.75 -0.67 -7.34
CA LEU A 29 -16.59 0.16 -7.72
C LEU A 29 -15.44 0.07 -6.71
N SER A 30 -15.75 -0.06 -5.42
CA SER A 30 -14.74 -0.18 -4.36
C SER A 30 -13.97 -1.50 -4.46
N LEU A 31 -14.69 -2.60 -4.67
CA LEU A 31 -14.13 -3.95 -4.79
C LEU A 31 -13.32 -4.16 -6.07
N ALA A 32 -13.65 -3.47 -7.17
CA ALA A 32 -12.95 -3.58 -8.45
C ALA A 32 -11.45 -3.22 -8.39
N ARG A 33 -11.01 -2.49 -7.35
CA ARG A 33 -9.60 -2.10 -7.15
C ARG A 33 -8.83 -3.03 -6.22
N ALA A 34 -9.48 -4.02 -5.63
CA ALA A 34 -8.84 -4.97 -4.73
C ALA A 34 -7.74 -5.75 -5.48
N GLY A 35 -6.53 -5.82 -4.89
CA GLY A 35 -5.42 -6.60 -5.43
C GLY A 35 -4.69 -6.00 -6.64
N LYS A 36 -5.13 -4.86 -7.20
CA LYS A 36 -4.53 -4.23 -8.40
C LYS A 36 -3.00 -4.11 -8.34
N VAL A 37 -2.45 -3.66 -7.22
CA VAL A 37 -1.01 -3.41 -7.09
C VAL A 37 -0.20 -4.71 -7.15
N LYS A 38 -0.64 -5.77 -6.46
CA LYS A 38 0.05 -7.05 -6.42
C LYS A 38 0.01 -7.78 -7.78
N ALA A 39 -1.07 -7.58 -8.55
CA ALA A 39 -1.19 -8.13 -9.90
C ALA A 39 -0.40 -7.33 -10.94
N ALA A 40 -0.25 -6.02 -10.75
CA ALA A 40 0.50 -5.15 -11.66
C ALA A 40 2.02 -5.24 -11.49
N THR A 41 2.53 -5.58 -10.30
CA THR A 41 3.98 -5.71 -10.10
C THR A 41 4.54 -6.89 -10.90
N PRO A 42 5.62 -6.70 -11.69
CA PRO A 42 6.24 -7.80 -12.40
C PRO A 42 6.74 -8.86 -11.41
N LYS A 43 6.52 -10.13 -11.74
CA LYS A 43 6.99 -11.24 -10.92
C LYS A 43 8.52 -11.33 -11.03
N VAL A 44 9.22 -11.01 -9.96
CA VAL A 44 10.68 -11.18 -9.85
C VAL A 44 10.97 -12.36 -8.94
N ASP A 45 11.61 -13.39 -9.49
CA ASP A 45 12.04 -14.55 -8.72
C ASP A 45 13.25 -14.23 -7.83
N LYS A 46 13.38 -14.99 -6.75
CA LYS A 46 14.48 -14.80 -5.80
C LYS A 46 15.76 -15.28 -6.46
N GLN A 47 16.72 -14.38 -6.59
CA GLN A 47 18.08 -14.72 -6.99
C GLN A 47 18.69 -15.73 -6.01
N GLU A 48 19.40 -16.71 -6.53
CA GLU A 48 20.20 -17.62 -5.71
C GLU A 48 21.34 -16.84 -5.07
N LYS A 49 21.37 -16.82 -3.74
CA LYS A 49 22.37 -16.13 -2.93
C LYS A 49 23.06 -17.12 -2.02
N PRO A 50 24.37 -16.94 -1.74
CA PRO A 50 25.09 -17.84 -0.84
C PRO A 50 24.40 -17.89 0.52
N LYS A 51 24.32 -19.10 1.08
CA LYS A 51 23.65 -19.34 2.35
C LYS A 51 24.32 -18.53 3.45
N THR A 52 23.54 -17.71 4.15
CA THR A 52 24.04 -17.02 5.35
C THR A 52 24.21 -18.04 6.48
N PRO A 53 25.39 -18.13 7.12
CA PRO A 53 25.60 -19.05 8.22
C PRO A 53 24.68 -18.69 9.39
N LYS A 54 24.34 -19.68 10.22
CA LYS A 54 23.41 -19.53 11.34
C LYS A 54 24.15 -19.58 12.69
N GLY A 55 23.48 -19.14 13.76
CA GLY A 55 24.01 -19.19 15.13
C GLY A 55 25.29 -18.36 15.36
N ARG A 56 26.29 -18.99 16.02
CA ARG A 56 27.55 -18.35 16.44
C ARG A 56 28.33 -17.75 15.26
N ALA A 57 28.38 -18.45 14.13
CA ALA A 57 29.08 -17.96 12.95
C ALA A 57 28.50 -16.64 12.42
N ARG A 58 27.17 -16.49 12.44
CA ARG A 58 26.50 -15.22 12.08
C ARG A 58 26.86 -14.10 13.04
N LYS A 59 26.92 -14.39 14.34
CA LYS A 59 27.28 -13.41 15.38
C LYS A 59 28.72 -12.92 15.20
N ARG A 60 29.67 -13.81 14.86
CA ARG A 60 31.05 -13.42 14.50
C ARG A 60 31.06 -12.45 13.33
N ILE A 61 30.37 -12.77 12.23
CA ILE A 61 30.30 -11.90 11.03
C ILE A 61 29.66 -10.54 11.35
N VAL A 62 28.64 -10.51 12.22
CA VAL A 62 28.01 -9.25 12.64
C VAL A 62 28.94 -8.41 13.51
N TYR A 63 29.66 -9.01 14.47
CA TYR A 63 30.62 -8.31 15.30
C TYR A 63 31.76 -7.72 14.47
N THR A 64 32.39 -8.54 13.62
CA THR A 64 33.48 -8.10 12.75
C THR A 64 33.03 -6.96 11.84
N ARG A 65 31.83 -7.03 11.23
CA ARG A 65 31.31 -5.94 10.38
C ARG A 65 30.93 -4.66 11.14
N ARG A 66 30.55 -4.74 12.41
CA ARG A 66 30.05 -3.58 13.18
C ARG A 66 31.13 -2.86 13.96
N PHE A 67 32.15 -3.59 14.42
CA PHE A 67 33.11 -3.07 15.40
C PHE A 67 34.56 -3.18 14.96
N VAL A 68 34.92 -4.21 14.18
CA VAL A 68 36.31 -4.40 13.73
C VAL A 68 36.53 -3.69 12.39
N ASN A 69 35.71 -4.03 11.39
CA ASN A 69 35.81 -3.51 10.03
C ASN A 69 34.75 -2.43 9.81
N VAL A 70 34.91 -1.30 10.49
CA VAL A 70 33.91 -0.23 10.55
C VAL A 70 33.94 0.62 9.28
N THR A 71 32.90 0.56 8.45
CA THR A 71 32.74 1.42 7.26
C THR A 71 31.96 2.68 7.61
N MET A 72 32.63 3.84 7.69
CA MET A 72 31.99 5.14 8.01
C MET A 72 31.60 5.87 6.73
N THR A 73 30.32 5.78 6.36
CA THR A 73 29.75 6.53 5.24
C THR A 73 29.20 7.87 5.74
N GLY A 74 30.09 8.87 5.92
CA GLY A 74 29.73 10.27 6.23
C GLY A 74 28.88 10.50 7.49
N GLY A 75 29.46 11.10 8.54
CA GLY A 75 28.74 11.36 9.78
C GLY A 75 28.52 10.11 10.64
N LYS A 76 27.30 9.88 11.14
CA LYS A 76 26.97 8.76 12.05
C LYS A 76 26.95 7.40 11.31
N ARG A 77 27.23 6.30 12.03
CA ARG A 77 27.30 4.94 11.45
C ARG A 77 25.99 4.53 10.75
N LYS A 78 26.05 4.14 9.48
CA LYS A 78 24.91 3.65 8.67
C LYS A 78 25.18 2.21 8.19
N MET A 79 24.23 1.29 8.39
CA MET A 79 24.42 -0.15 8.11
C MET A 79 23.93 -0.61 6.72
N ASN A 80 23.15 0.22 6.02
CA ASN A 80 22.63 -0.06 4.68
C ASN A 80 22.51 1.27 3.92
N ALA A 81 23.67 1.89 3.65
CA ALA A 81 23.71 3.11 2.85
C ALA A 81 23.49 2.75 1.38
N ASN A 82 22.62 3.51 0.71
CA ASN A 82 22.57 3.49 -0.75
C ASN A 82 23.89 4.05 -1.30
N PRO A 83 24.33 3.65 -2.50
CA PRO A 83 25.46 4.31 -3.16
C PRO A 83 25.18 5.81 -3.25
N SER A 84 26.12 6.64 -2.80
CA SER A 84 26.04 8.09 -2.97
C SER A 84 26.39 8.41 -4.42
N SER A 85 25.36 8.61 -5.24
CA SER A 85 25.50 9.35 -6.50
C SER A 85 25.67 10.83 -6.22
#